data_AF-A0A8T4N1I8-F1
#
_entry.id   AF-A0A8T4N1I8-F1
#
_cell.length_a   1.000
_cell.length_b   1.000
_cell.length_c   1.000
_cell.angle_alpha   90.00
_cell.angle_beta   90.00
_cell.angle_gamma   90.00
#
_symmetry.space_group_name_H-M   'P 1'
#
loop_
_entity.id
_entity.type
_entity.pdbx_description
1 polymer ?
#
loop_
_entity_poly.entity_id
_entity_poly.type
_entity_poly.pdbx_seq_one_letter_code
_entity_poly.pdbx_strand_id
1 'polypeptide(L)'
;MNFIKKIADKNTDESVHLQFQKFSRGLFKNRALINAKKSKEKYTLATGPEFSNELVRVFAEKLGDKKTLVTGAIISTSDLSGKIDFKEIKQFQGVKRYFIETELSGKEMILLLDEFPKVFFALTFSVDENNSLKIKPKAPKSGKPGKGDEEPKADFCKLLTNDSSIVKSFIFEKEDFKTAEIKHDFVVEKIIVPENSEKDFTKIREMAKRSGKIIRYSNIDGTRSVKEYDFEA
;
A
#
# COMPACT_ATOMS: atom_id res chain seq x y z
N MET A 1 5.74 8.60 -3.87
CA MET A 1 5.18 9.33 -2.72
C MET A 1 3.89 8.67 -2.32
N ASN A 2 3.64 8.48 -1.01
CA ASN A 2 2.49 7.69 -0.59
C ASN A 2 1.15 8.39 -0.58
N PHE A 3 0.09 7.61 -0.68
CA PHE A 3 -1.27 8.12 -0.78
C PHE A 3 -1.64 9.03 0.40
N ILE A 4 -1.11 8.75 1.60
CA ILE A 4 -1.34 9.60 2.79
C ILE A 4 -0.59 10.92 2.64
N LYS A 5 0.66 10.88 2.19
CA LYS A 5 1.43 12.10 1.91
C LYS A 5 0.82 12.91 0.76
N LYS A 6 0.34 12.26 -0.30
CA LYS A 6 -0.45 12.89 -1.38
C LYS A 6 -1.65 13.65 -0.85
N ILE A 7 -2.41 13.04 0.07
CA ILE A 7 -3.54 13.69 0.74
C ILE A 7 -3.07 14.87 1.60
N ALA A 8 -2.03 14.69 2.42
CA ALA A 8 -1.48 15.75 3.26
C ALA A 8 -0.99 16.96 2.45
N ASP A 9 -0.43 16.71 1.27
CA ASP A 9 0.07 17.74 0.34
C ASP A 9 -1.03 18.28 -0.60
N LYS A 10 -2.30 17.84 -0.45
CA LYS A 10 -3.44 18.20 -1.32
C LYS A 10 -3.21 17.89 -2.80
N ASN A 11 -2.47 16.83 -3.10
CA ASN A 11 -2.15 16.35 -4.45
C ASN A 11 -2.74 14.95 -4.68
N THR A 12 -4.08 14.86 -4.68
CA THR A 12 -4.80 13.60 -4.89
C THR A 12 -4.81 13.22 -6.38
N ASP A 13 -4.69 11.92 -6.65
CA ASP A 13 -4.70 11.35 -7.99
C ASP A 13 -5.46 10.03 -8.04
N GLU A 14 -5.51 9.40 -9.21
CA GLU A 14 -6.22 8.13 -9.43
C GLU A 14 -5.74 7.01 -8.49
N SER A 15 -4.46 6.99 -8.12
CA SER A 15 -3.95 5.98 -7.17
C SER A 15 -4.54 6.17 -5.77
N VAL A 16 -4.79 7.41 -5.36
CA VAL A 16 -5.48 7.72 -4.09
C VAL A 16 -6.96 7.31 -4.20
N HIS A 17 -7.61 7.62 -5.32
CA HIS A 17 -8.99 7.20 -5.58
C HIS A 17 -9.16 5.68 -5.47
N LEU A 18 -8.36 4.91 -6.22
CA LEU A 18 -8.39 3.45 -6.20
C LEU A 18 -8.12 2.86 -4.82
N GLN A 19 -7.20 3.49 -4.07
CA GLN A 19 -6.90 3.10 -2.70
C GLN A 19 -8.11 3.26 -1.77
N PHE A 20 -8.92 4.31 -1.95
CA PHE A 20 -10.12 4.55 -1.14
C PHE A 20 -11.38 3.84 -1.66
N GLN A 21 -11.38 3.38 -2.91
CA GLN A 21 -12.53 2.73 -3.55
C GLN A 21 -13.05 1.49 -2.79
N LYS A 22 -12.17 0.79 -2.07
CA LYS A 22 -12.51 -0.40 -1.28
C LYS A 22 -13.20 -0.11 0.05
N PHE A 23 -13.29 1.15 0.48
CA PHE A 23 -13.90 1.52 1.75
C PHE A 23 -15.36 1.97 1.58
N SER A 24 -16.21 1.48 2.48
CA SER A 24 -17.56 2.00 2.69
C SER A 24 -17.54 3.21 3.63
N ARG A 25 -18.70 3.82 3.86
CA ARG A 25 -18.86 4.78 4.97
C ARG A 25 -18.53 4.10 6.31
N GLY A 26 -17.93 4.84 7.23
CA GLY A 26 -17.60 4.39 8.58
C GLY A 26 -16.18 4.71 9.03
N LEU A 27 -15.83 4.18 10.21
CA LEU A 27 -14.53 4.32 10.84
C LEU A 27 -13.72 3.02 10.68
N PHE A 28 -12.55 3.13 10.07
CA PHE A 28 -11.59 2.05 9.92
C PHE A 28 -10.36 2.34 10.78
N LYS A 29 -10.38 1.86 12.03
CA LYS A 29 -9.29 2.07 12.99
C LYS A 29 -8.02 1.31 12.60
N ASN A 30 -6.87 1.90 12.88
CA ASN A 30 -5.54 1.29 12.71
C ASN A 30 -5.35 0.70 11.30
N ARG A 31 -5.89 1.36 10.28
CA ARG A 31 -6.01 0.80 8.93
C ARG A 31 -4.68 0.78 8.19
N ALA A 32 -3.93 1.87 8.29
CA ALA A 32 -2.59 1.95 7.75
C ALA A 32 -1.58 2.14 8.89
N LEU A 33 -0.59 1.26 8.94
CA LEU A 33 0.40 1.20 10.02
C LEU A 33 1.79 1.35 9.45
N ILE A 34 2.66 2.06 10.17
CA ILE A 34 4.05 2.29 9.82
C ILE A 34 4.88 2.18 11.09
N ASN A 35 5.90 1.34 11.06
CA ASN A 35 7.01 1.34 12.01
C ASN A 35 8.30 1.55 11.23
N ALA A 36 9.09 2.56 11.59
CA ALA A 36 10.40 2.75 11.01
C ALA A 36 11.49 2.86 12.07
N LYS A 37 12.69 2.43 11.69
CA LYS A 37 13.89 2.53 12.49
C LYS A 37 15.05 2.94 11.61
N LYS A 38 15.82 3.94 12.05
CA LYS A 38 17.11 4.31 11.48
C LYS A 38 18.22 3.68 12.30
N SER A 39 19.20 3.09 11.64
CA SER A 39 20.40 2.52 12.25
C SER A 39 21.59 2.81 11.36
N LYS A 40 22.48 3.72 11.80
CA LYS A 40 23.55 4.28 10.98
C LYS A 40 22.96 4.86 9.69
N GLU A 41 23.41 4.38 8.53
CA GLU A 41 22.96 4.80 7.20
C GLU A 41 21.80 3.96 6.65
N LYS A 42 21.29 2.99 7.41
CA LYS A 42 20.23 2.08 6.98
C LYS A 42 18.91 2.41 7.66
N TYR A 43 17.83 2.28 6.90
CA TYR A 43 16.46 2.40 7.36
C TYR A 43 15.76 1.06 7.23
N THR A 44 15.00 0.69 8.26
CA THR A 44 14.01 -0.38 8.20
C THR A 44 12.64 0.26 8.29
N LEU A 45 11.77 -0.04 7.33
CA LEU A 45 10.38 0.42 7.30
C LEU A 45 9.48 -0.82 7.25
N ALA A 46 8.65 -1.00 8.25
CA ALA A 46 7.68 -2.07 8.33
C ALA A 46 6.27 -1.48 8.29
N THR A 47 5.40 -1.99 7.43
CA THR A 47 4.08 -1.38 7.21
C THR A 47 2.96 -2.41 7.18
N GLY A 48 1.73 -1.90 7.31
CA GLY A 48 0.53 -2.65 6.95
C GLY A 48 0.43 -2.89 5.43
N PRO A 49 -0.59 -3.67 5.00
CA PRO A 49 -0.80 -4.00 3.59
C PRO A 49 -1.24 -2.81 2.72
N GLU A 50 -1.71 -1.71 3.32
CA GLU A 50 -2.18 -0.54 2.55
C GLU A 50 -1.10 0.11 1.69
N PHE A 51 0.17 -0.15 1.99
CA PHE A 51 1.30 0.42 1.25
C PHE A 51 1.96 -0.59 0.29
N SER A 52 1.42 -1.80 0.13
CA SER A 52 2.09 -2.87 -0.63
C SER A 52 2.37 -2.48 -2.09
N ASN A 53 1.35 -2.14 -2.86
CA ASN A 53 1.50 -1.79 -4.29
C ASN A 53 2.45 -0.61 -4.48
N GLU A 54 2.40 0.37 -3.57
CA GLU A 54 3.25 1.54 -3.67
C GLU A 54 4.71 1.24 -3.35
N LEU A 55 4.97 0.42 -2.32
CA LEU A 55 6.32 -0.06 -2.03
C LEU A 55 6.88 -0.85 -3.19
N VAL A 56 6.07 -1.71 -3.84
CA VAL A 56 6.47 -2.41 -5.06
C VAL A 56 6.83 -1.41 -6.15
N ARG A 57 5.99 -0.40 -6.40
CA ARG A 57 6.26 0.63 -7.43
C ARG A 57 7.57 1.38 -7.16
N VAL A 58 7.74 1.92 -5.96
CA VAL A 58 8.93 2.71 -5.60
C VAL A 58 10.22 1.88 -5.73
N PHE A 59 10.17 0.59 -5.36
CA PHE A 59 11.31 -0.29 -5.51
C PHE A 59 11.56 -0.74 -6.95
N ALA A 60 10.49 -0.93 -7.73
CA ALA A 60 10.60 -1.21 -9.15
C ALA A 60 11.20 -0.01 -9.91
N GLU A 61 10.80 1.22 -9.58
CA GLU A 61 11.40 2.45 -10.10
C GLU A 61 12.90 2.51 -9.80
N LYS A 62 13.30 2.19 -8.56
CA LYS A 62 14.71 2.14 -8.14
C LYS A 62 15.51 1.05 -8.87
N LEU A 63 14.88 -0.09 -9.17
CA LEU A 63 15.49 -1.19 -9.92
C LEU A 63 15.74 -0.82 -11.39
N GLY A 64 14.81 -0.10 -12.01
CA GLY A 64 14.90 0.35 -13.40
C GLY A 64 14.90 -0.82 -14.39
N ASP A 65 15.88 -0.85 -15.30
CA ASP A 65 16.02 -1.90 -16.32
C ASP A 65 16.69 -3.19 -15.81
N LYS A 66 17.25 -3.17 -14.60
CA LYS A 66 17.91 -4.36 -14.04
C LYS A 66 16.89 -5.44 -13.72
N LYS A 67 17.24 -6.70 -13.95
CA LYS A 67 16.44 -7.84 -13.53
C LYS A 67 16.83 -8.33 -12.14
N THR A 68 15.84 -8.82 -11.41
CA THR A 68 16.03 -9.55 -10.15
C THR A 68 15.06 -10.71 -10.10
N LEU A 69 15.39 -11.74 -9.31
CA LEU A 69 14.42 -12.73 -8.91
C LEU A 69 13.31 -12.06 -8.09
N VAL A 70 12.08 -12.18 -8.57
CA VAL A 70 10.88 -11.72 -7.89
C VAL A 70 10.09 -12.94 -7.43
N THR A 71 9.78 -12.96 -6.14
CA THR A 71 8.95 -14.01 -5.51
C THR A 71 7.73 -13.39 -4.86
N GLY A 72 6.69 -14.19 -4.61
CA GLY A 72 5.55 -13.75 -3.82
C GLY A 72 4.22 -14.11 -4.45
N ALA A 73 3.22 -13.24 -4.31
CA ALA A 73 1.90 -13.49 -4.87
C ALA A 73 1.24 -12.22 -5.41
N ILE A 74 0.52 -12.37 -6.52
CA ILE A 74 -0.41 -11.37 -7.06
C ILE A 74 -1.82 -11.83 -6.70
N ILE A 75 -2.64 -10.96 -6.11
CA ILE A 75 -3.94 -11.33 -5.55
C ILE A 75 -5.04 -10.54 -6.25
N SER A 76 -5.91 -11.26 -6.95
CA SER A 76 -6.91 -10.67 -7.85
C SER A 76 -8.21 -11.46 -7.82
N THR A 77 -9.32 -10.79 -8.10
CA THR A 77 -10.60 -11.42 -8.46
C THR A 77 -10.74 -11.64 -9.97
N SER A 78 -9.91 -10.97 -10.76
CA SER A 78 -9.86 -11.11 -12.22
C SER A 78 -8.88 -12.21 -12.63
N ASP A 79 -9.07 -12.76 -13.83
CA ASP A 79 -8.12 -13.73 -14.36
C ASP A 79 -6.88 -13.05 -14.94
N LEU A 80 -5.69 -13.45 -14.48
CA LEU A 80 -4.40 -12.91 -14.92
C LEU A 80 -3.63 -13.88 -15.85
N SER A 81 -4.26 -14.99 -16.25
CA SER A 81 -3.65 -16.02 -17.10
C SER A 81 -3.09 -15.42 -18.39
N GLY A 82 -1.87 -15.83 -18.78
CA GLY A 82 -1.21 -15.36 -20.00
C GLY A 82 -0.54 -13.98 -19.91
N LYS A 83 -0.57 -13.32 -18.74
CA LYS A 83 0.14 -12.06 -18.51
C LYS A 83 1.54 -12.25 -17.95
N ILE A 84 1.70 -13.27 -17.11
CA ILE A 84 2.95 -13.69 -16.47
C ILE A 84 2.90 -15.20 -16.30
N ASP A 85 4.05 -15.85 -16.34
CA ASP A 85 4.18 -17.25 -15.93
C ASP A 85 4.05 -17.37 -14.41
N PHE A 86 3.02 -18.11 -13.98
CA PHE A 86 2.74 -18.36 -12.57
C PHE A 86 3.24 -19.74 -12.17
N LYS A 87 3.92 -19.80 -11.02
CA LYS A 87 4.39 -21.06 -10.42
C LYS A 87 3.22 -21.88 -9.87
N GLU A 88 2.26 -21.22 -9.24
CA GLU A 88 1.11 -21.86 -8.61
C GLU A 88 -0.07 -20.88 -8.54
N ILE A 89 -1.31 -21.36 -8.72
CA ILE A 89 -2.52 -20.56 -8.55
C ILE A 89 -3.38 -21.21 -7.46
N LYS A 90 -3.66 -20.46 -6.38
CA LYS A 90 -4.60 -20.87 -5.32
C LYS A 90 -5.86 -20.01 -5.38
N GLN A 91 -7.02 -20.64 -5.34
CA GLN A 91 -8.31 -19.93 -5.29
C GLN A 91 -9.01 -20.15 -3.95
N PHE A 92 -9.58 -19.09 -3.39
CA PHE A 92 -10.43 -19.16 -2.20
C PHE A 92 -11.53 -18.09 -2.28
N GLN A 93 -12.81 -18.50 -2.19
CA GLN A 93 -13.97 -17.58 -2.22
C GLN A 93 -13.95 -16.59 -3.39
N GLY A 94 -13.60 -17.05 -4.59
CA GLY A 94 -13.54 -16.20 -5.80
C GLY A 94 -12.29 -15.30 -5.89
N VAL A 95 -11.43 -15.29 -4.88
CA VAL A 95 -10.13 -14.59 -4.92
C VAL A 95 -9.05 -15.57 -5.33
N LYS A 96 -8.31 -15.24 -6.39
CA LYS A 96 -7.15 -15.99 -6.88
C LYS A 96 -5.86 -15.38 -6.34
N ARG A 97 -4.94 -16.25 -5.92
CA ARG A 97 -3.58 -15.94 -5.49
C ARG A 97 -2.63 -16.61 -6.47
N TYR A 98 -1.99 -15.79 -7.29
CA TYR A 98 -1.05 -16.17 -8.32
C TYR A 98 0.36 -16.07 -7.77
N PHE A 99 0.97 -17.19 -7.42
CA PHE A 99 2.35 -17.23 -6.95
C PHE A 99 3.32 -17.08 -8.10
N ILE A 100 4.29 -16.18 -7.94
CA ILE A 100 5.35 -15.96 -8.92
C ILE A 100 6.71 -16.28 -8.33
N GLU A 101 7.59 -16.77 -9.18
CA GLU A 101 9.01 -16.98 -8.93
C GLU A 101 9.70 -16.89 -10.29
N THR A 102 10.05 -15.67 -10.68
CA THR A 102 10.57 -15.37 -12.02
C THR A 102 11.46 -14.13 -12.00
N GLU A 103 12.30 -13.95 -13.02
CA GLU A 103 13.11 -12.75 -13.17
C GLU A 103 12.33 -11.63 -13.86
N LEU A 104 12.17 -10.50 -13.17
CA LEU A 104 11.53 -9.31 -13.73
C LEU A 104 12.43 -8.10 -13.53
N SER A 105 12.35 -7.18 -14.49
CA SER A 105 12.87 -5.82 -14.37
C SER A 105 11.90 -4.91 -13.62
N GLY A 106 12.43 -3.76 -13.19
CA GLY A 106 11.63 -2.68 -12.61
C GLY A 106 10.53 -2.21 -13.57
N LYS A 107 10.86 -2.05 -14.86
CA LYS A 107 9.88 -1.65 -15.88
C LYS A 107 8.76 -2.67 -16.07
N GLU A 108 9.08 -3.97 -16.13
CA GLU A 108 8.07 -5.03 -16.24
C GLU A 108 7.12 -5.01 -15.03
N MET A 109 7.64 -4.82 -13.81
CA MET A 109 6.80 -4.68 -12.61
C MET A 109 5.91 -3.43 -12.63
N ILE A 110 6.42 -2.30 -13.13
CA ILE A 110 5.64 -1.06 -13.26
C ILE A 110 4.50 -1.25 -14.29
N LEU A 111 4.79 -1.87 -15.44
CA LEU A 111 3.77 -2.17 -16.45
C LEU A 111 2.64 -3.02 -15.88
N LEU A 112 2.96 -4.03 -15.06
CA LEU A 112 1.94 -4.85 -14.40
C LEU A 112 1.11 -4.06 -13.39
N LEU A 113 1.72 -3.15 -12.63
CA LEU A 113 1.02 -2.27 -11.69
C LEU A 113 0.10 -1.28 -12.42
N ASP A 114 0.51 -0.81 -13.60
CA ASP A 114 -0.27 0.12 -14.43
C ASP A 114 -1.43 -0.59 -15.15
N GLU A 115 -1.20 -1.82 -15.63
CA GLU A 115 -2.22 -2.65 -16.27
C GLU A 115 -3.27 -3.14 -15.26
N PHE A 116 -2.85 -3.44 -14.02
CA PHE A 116 -3.70 -4.01 -12.97
C PHE A 116 -3.71 -3.18 -11.68
N PRO A 117 -4.15 -1.90 -11.71
CA PRO A 117 -3.98 -1.00 -10.58
C PRO A 117 -4.88 -1.34 -9.37
N LYS A 118 -5.95 -2.13 -9.60
CA LYS A 118 -6.86 -2.66 -8.56
C LYS A 118 -6.38 -3.96 -7.92
N VAL A 119 -5.35 -4.59 -8.47
CA VAL A 119 -4.82 -5.88 -8.01
C VAL A 119 -3.83 -5.66 -6.87
N PHE A 120 -3.78 -6.59 -5.92
CA PHE A 120 -2.87 -6.51 -4.79
C PHE A 120 -1.56 -7.26 -5.08
N PHE A 121 -0.44 -6.53 -5.08
CA PHE A 121 0.88 -7.06 -5.37
C PHE A 121 1.66 -7.29 -4.08
N ALA A 122 1.81 -8.56 -3.70
CA ALA A 122 2.63 -9.00 -2.58
C ALA A 122 3.97 -9.57 -3.07
N LEU A 123 4.80 -8.70 -3.63
CA LEU A 123 6.08 -9.07 -4.23
C LEU A 123 7.24 -8.90 -3.25
N THR A 124 8.23 -9.77 -3.38
CA THR A 124 9.47 -9.80 -2.61
C THR A 124 10.65 -9.87 -3.56
N PHE A 125 11.54 -8.89 -3.49
CA PHE A 125 12.73 -8.77 -4.34
C PHE A 125 13.76 -7.82 -3.73
N SER A 126 14.98 -7.83 -4.28
CA SER A 126 16.06 -6.94 -3.88
C SER A 126 16.55 -6.13 -5.08
N VAL A 127 16.89 -4.87 -4.85
CA VAL A 127 17.60 -4.04 -5.84
C VAL A 127 19.11 -4.27 -5.73
N ASP A 128 19.59 -4.42 -4.49
CA ASP A 128 20.97 -4.73 -4.12
C ASP A 128 21.01 -5.25 -2.67
N GLU A 129 22.21 -5.44 -2.12
CA GLU A 129 22.44 -5.93 -0.74
C GLU A 129 21.90 -5.02 0.37
N ASN A 130 21.72 -3.72 0.08
CA ASN A 130 21.26 -2.70 1.02
C ASN A 130 19.79 -2.34 0.82
N ASN A 131 19.19 -2.77 -0.29
CA ASN A 131 17.84 -2.43 -0.71
C ASN A 131 17.02 -3.69 -0.99
N SER A 132 16.17 -4.09 -0.04
CA SER A 132 15.26 -5.23 -0.19
C SER A 132 13.85 -4.95 0.29
N LEU A 133 12.88 -5.47 -0.45
CA LEU A 133 11.46 -5.41 -0.13
C LEU A 133 10.94 -6.84 0.08
N LYS A 134 10.28 -7.06 1.22
CA LYS A 134 9.61 -8.33 1.54
C LYS A 134 8.15 -8.04 1.86
N ILE A 135 7.23 -8.65 1.12
CA ILE A 135 5.78 -8.55 1.37
C ILE A 135 5.22 -9.95 1.58
N LYS A 136 4.43 -10.14 2.64
CA LYS A 136 3.82 -11.45 2.93
C LYS A 136 2.89 -11.87 1.78
N PRO A 137 3.06 -13.07 1.18
CA PRO A 137 2.31 -13.52 0.00
C PRO A 137 0.92 -14.04 0.38
N LYS A 138 0.11 -13.21 1.04
CA LYS A 138 -1.24 -13.55 1.50
C LYS A 138 -2.18 -12.37 1.31
N ALA A 139 -3.48 -12.64 1.23
CA ALA A 139 -4.45 -11.56 1.16
C ALA A 139 -4.44 -10.75 2.48
N PRO A 140 -4.57 -9.41 2.41
CA PRO A 140 -4.79 -8.63 3.61
C PRO A 140 -6.10 -9.07 4.27
N LYS A 141 -6.10 -9.19 5.60
CA LYS A 141 -7.34 -9.50 6.33
C LYS A 141 -8.26 -8.27 6.25
N SER A 142 -9.53 -8.47 5.86
CA SER A 142 -10.54 -7.40 5.82
C SER A 142 -10.72 -6.80 7.22
N GLY A 143 -10.47 -5.50 7.32
CA GLY A 143 -10.36 -4.77 8.58
C GLY A 143 -11.72 -4.37 9.16
N LYS A 144 -12.52 -5.36 9.56
CA LYS A 144 -13.23 -5.19 10.82
C LYS A 144 -12.34 -5.79 11.91
N PRO A 145 -12.14 -5.11 13.05
CA PRO A 145 -11.42 -5.72 14.17
C PRO A 145 -12.03 -7.10 14.41
N GLY A 146 -11.17 -8.12 14.46
CA GLY A 146 -11.61 -9.44 14.90
C GLY A 146 -12.15 -9.35 16.33
N LYS A 147 -12.85 -10.40 16.78
CA LYS A 147 -13.25 -10.57 18.19
C LYS A 147 -12.04 -10.81 19.14
N GLY A 148 -10.90 -10.18 18.90
CA GLY A 148 -9.68 -10.34 19.68
C GLY A 148 -8.95 -9.03 19.88
N ASP A 149 -8.44 -8.82 21.09
CA ASP A 149 -7.78 -7.61 21.57
C ASP A 149 -6.37 -7.37 21.00
N GLU A 150 -5.88 -8.19 20.06
CA GLU A 150 -4.57 -7.94 19.44
C GLU A 150 -4.67 -6.80 18.44
N GLU A 151 -4.06 -5.66 18.80
CA GLU A 151 -3.85 -4.57 17.86
C GLU A 151 -3.09 -5.05 16.61
N PRO A 152 -3.51 -4.61 15.41
CA PRO A 152 -2.82 -4.98 14.19
C PRO A 152 -1.37 -4.48 14.23
N LYS A 153 -0.44 -5.32 13.76
CA LYS A 153 1.02 -5.04 13.73
C LYS A 153 1.45 -4.56 12.34
N ALA A 154 2.39 -3.62 12.30
CA ALA A 154 3.02 -3.13 11.08
C ALA A 154 4.07 -4.13 10.56
N ASP A 155 3.65 -5.34 10.18
CA ASP A 155 4.57 -6.44 9.86
C ASP A 155 4.29 -7.11 8.50
N PHE A 156 3.43 -6.49 7.69
CA PHE A 156 2.96 -7.07 6.44
C PHE A 156 3.95 -6.84 5.31
N CYS A 157 4.46 -5.62 5.20
CA CYS A 157 5.57 -5.25 4.33
C CYS A 157 6.78 -4.95 5.20
N LYS A 158 7.97 -5.36 4.77
CA LYS A 158 9.24 -5.03 5.39
C LYS A 158 10.20 -4.57 4.31
N LEU A 159 10.60 -3.32 4.42
CA LEU A 159 11.56 -2.65 3.56
C LEU A 159 12.86 -2.43 4.33
N LEU A 160 13.98 -2.76 3.71
CA LEU A 160 15.32 -2.34 4.10
C LEU A 160 15.87 -1.45 2.99
N THR A 161 16.35 -0.25 3.33
CA THR A 161 16.92 0.67 2.34
C THR A 161 17.93 1.62 2.99
N ASN A 162 18.93 2.07 2.23
CA ASN A 162 19.77 3.21 2.59
C ASN A 162 19.25 4.54 1.99
N ASP A 163 18.16 4.48 1.22
CA ASP A 163 17.57 5.64 0.56
C ASP A 163 16.62 6.39 1.50
N SER A 164 17.11 7.49 2.06
CA SER A 164 16.32 8.31 2.98
C SER A 164 15.08 8.93 2.31
N SER A 165 15.10 9.17 0.99
CA SER A 165 13.98 9.81 0.28
C SER A 165 12.70 8.97 0.36
N ILE A 166 12.85 7.65 0.23
CA ILE A 166 11.73 6.70 0.31
C ILE A 166 11.09 6.82 1.68
N VAL A 167 11.90 6.78 2.74
CA VAL A 167 11.41 6.74 4.13
C VAL A 167 10.84 8.09 4.59
N LYS A 168 11.46 9.21 4.18
CA LYS A 168 10.95 10.57 4.40
C LYS A 168 9.56 10.78 3.79
N SER A 169 9.20 10.04 2.73
CA SER A 169 7.84 10.09 2.20
C SER A 169 6.80 9.50 3.18
N PHE A 170 7.18 8.53 4.02
CA PHE A 170 6.31 7.90 5.03
C PHE A 170 6.32 8.63 6.36
N ILE A 171 7.43 9.30 6.70
CA ILE A 171 7.66 10.03 7.94
C ILE A 171 8.07 11.45 7.56
N PHE A 172 7.07 12.29 7.35
CA PHE A 172 7.25 13.63 6.80
C PHE A 172 7.13 14.72 7.87
N GLU A 173 6.91 14.36 9.13
CA GLU A 173 6.85 15.31 10.25
C GLU A 173 8.22 15.63 10.84
N LYS A 174 9.20 14.75 10.65
CA LYS A 174 10.55 14.90 11.19
C LYS A 174 11.55 14.27 10.22
N GLU A 175 12.48 15.07 9.71
CA GLU A 175 13.45 14.60 8.72
C GLU A 175 14.45 13.57 9.26
N ASP A 176 14.83 13.72 10.52
CA ASP A 176 15.76 12.81 11.19
C ASP A 176 15.09 12.19 12.41
N PHE A 177 15.17 10.87 12.51
CA PHE A 177 14.56 10.10 13.59
C PHE A 177 15.33 8.82 13.82
N LYS A 178 15.27 8.28 15.05
CA LYS A 178 15.79 6.94 15.37
C LYS A 178 14.69 5.90 15.23
N THR A 179 13.50 6.20 15.75
CA THR A 179 12.32 5.33 15.70
C THR A 179 11.06 6.14 15.46
N ALA A 180 10.17 5.61 14.63
CA ALA A 180 8.85 6.18 14.38
C ALA A 180 7.79 5.08 14.37
N GLU A 181 6.72 5.27 15.12
CA GLU A 181 5.52 4.41 15.10
C GLU A 181 4.32 5.27 14.73
N ILE A 182 3.62 4.91 13.66
CA ILE A 182 2.54 5.72 13.09
C ILE A 182 1.35 4.84 12.76
N LYS A 183 0.18 5.26 13.22
CA LYS A 183 -1.11 4.59 12.96
C LYS A 183 -2.06 5.58 12.29
N HIS A 184 -2.90 5.08 11.40
CA HIS A 184 -3.88 5.88 10.70
C HIS A 184 -5.26 5.27 10.83
N ASP A 185 -6.21 6.11 11.22
CA ASP A 185 -7.62 5.82 11.14
C ASP A 185 -8.18 6.47 9.89
N PHE A 186 -9.00 5.74 9.13
CA PHE A 186 -9.74 6.31 8.01
C PHE A 186 -11.18 6.54 8.44
N VAL A 187 -11.63 7.78 8.35
CA VAL A 187 -13.02 8.18 8.57
C VAL A 187 -13.61 8.49 7.20
N VAL A 188 -14.47 7.61 6.69
CA VAL A 188 -15.19 7.83 5.44
C VAL A 188 -16.60 8.30 5.78
N GLU A 189 -16.88 9.58 5.55
CA GLU A 189 -18.14 10.20 5.94
C GLU A 189 -19.19 10.06 4.83
N LYS A 190 -18.76 10.29 3.59
CA LYS A 190 -19.65 10.39 2.42
C LYS A 190 -19.07 9.60 1.23
N ILE A 191 -19.98 9.10 0.40
CA ILE A 191 -19.66 8.58 -0.93
C ILE A 191 -20.33 9.53 -1.92
N ILE A 192 -19.52 10.21 -2.72
CA ILE A 192 -19.97 11.17 -3.73
C ILE A 192 -20.14 10.38 -5.02
N VAL A 193 -21.39 10.18 -5.41
CA VAL A 193 -21.75 9.51 -6.66
C VAL A 193 -21.66 10.54 -7.79
N PRO A 194 -21.04 10.23 -8.93
CA PRO A 194 -20.98 11.17 -10.05
C PRO A 194 -22.39 11.49 -10.57
N GLU A 195 -22.64 12.76 -10.84
CA GLU A 195 -23.85 13.23 -11.52
C GLU A 195 -23.68 13.00 -13.03
N ASN A 196 -23.87 11.76 -13.49
CA ASN A 196 -23.84 11.43 -14.92
C ASN A 196 -25.03 10.54 -15.31
N SER A 197 -25.25 10.37 -16.62
CA SER A 197 -26.32 9.53 -17.15
C SER A 197 -25.99 8.03 -17.14
N GLU A 198 -24.89 7.60 -16.49
CA GLU A 198 -24.51 6.20 -16.40
C GLU A 198 -25.54 5.45 -15.54
N LYS A 199 -25.96 4.27 -16.00
CA LYS A 199 -26.94 3.42 -15.32
C LYS A 199 -26.33 2.11 -14.82
N ASP A 200 -25.12 1.79 -15.26
CA ASP A 200 -24.39 0.62 -14.77
C ASP A 200 -23.88 0.89 -13.35
N PHE A 201 -24.52 0.24 -12.37
CA PHE A 201 -24.16 0.32 -10.95
C PHE A 201 -22.68 0.00 -10.68
N THR A 202 -22.07 -0.87 -11.48
CA THR A 202 -20.64 -1.21 -11.32
C THR A 202 -19.79 0.00 -11.65
N LYS A 203 -20.02 0.63 -12.81
CA LYS A 203 -19.29 1.82 -13.23
C LYS A 203 -19.55 3.01 -12.32
N ILE A 204 -20.80 3.20 -11.87
CA ILE A 204 -21.16 4.25 -10.91
C ILE A 204 -20.36 4.08 -9.61
N ARG A 205 -20.29 2.84 -9.09
CA ARG A 205 -19.53 2.53 -7.88
C ARG A 205 -18.04 2.74 -8.06
N GLU A 206 -17.53 2.45 -9.26
CA GLU A 206 -16.13 2.67 -9.58
C GLU A 206 -15.80 4.15 -9.60
N MET A 207 -16.60 4.97 -10.27
CA MET A 207 -16.41 6.42 -10.36
C MET A 207 -16.71 7.18 -9.06
N ALA A 208 -17.48 6.58 -8.13
CA ALA A 208 -17.85 7.26 -6.90
C ALA A 208 -16.62 7.59 -6.03
N LYS A 209 -16.54 8.83 -5.56
CA LYS A 209 -15.45 9.25 -4.67
C LYS A 209 -15.82 9.07 -3.20
N ARG A 210 -14.82 8.87 -2.36
CA ARG A 210 -14.95 8.80 -0.90
C ARG A 210 -14.47 10.14 -0.34
N SER A 211 -15.27 10.71 0.55
CA SER A 211 -14.91 11.95 1.24
C SER A 211 -14.94 11.74 2.74
N GLY A 212 -13.95 12.31 3.42
CA GLY A 212 -13.77 12.23 4.86
C GLY A 212 -12.37 12.65 5.27
N LYS A 213 -11.81 11.99 6.30
CA LYS A 213 -10.49 12.35 6.84
C LYS A 213 -9.64 11.17 7.25
N ILE A 214 -8.33 11.36 7.19
CA ILE A 214 -7.33 10.48 7.79
C ILE A 214 -6.90 11.09 9.12
N ILE A 215 -7.03 10.34 10.21
CA ILE A 215 -6.47 10.71 11.51
C ILE A 215 -5.14 9.97 11.67
N ARG A 216 -4.04 10.72 11.71
CA ARG A 216 -2.67 10.20 11.82
C ARG A 216 -2.15 10.40 13.23
N TYR A 217 -1.87 9.30 13.90
CA TYR A 217 -1.22 9.25 15.21
C TYR A 217 0.25 8.91 15.02
N SER A 218 1.15 9.80 15.38
CA SER A 218 2.59 9.61 15.23
C SER A 218 3.27 9.62 16.59
N ASN A 219 4.20 8.70 16.81
CA ASN A 219 5.13 8.67 17.93
C ASN A 219 6.55 8.57 17.37
N ILE A 220 7.26 9.70 17.29
CA ILE A 220 8.59 9.81 16.69
C ILE A 220 9.59 10.19 17.76
N ASP A 221 10.53 9.31 18.05
CA ASP A 221 11.51 9.44 19.14
C ASP A 221 10.87 9.84 20.49
N GLY A 222 9.71 9.26 20.79
CA GLY A 222 8.94 9.54 22.01
C GLY A 222 8.03 10.77 21.95
N THR A 223 8.14 11.59 20.89
CA THR A 223 7.26 12.75 20.68
C THR A 223 5.97 12.29 20.01
N ARG A 224 4.84 12.45 20.70
CA ARG A 224 3.51 12.09 20.21
C ARG A 224 2.85 13.28 19.52
N SER A 225 2.19 13.04 18.40
CA SER A 225 1.37 14.04 17.70
C SER A 225 0.16 13.41 17.04
N VAL A 226 -0.92 14.17 16.91
CA VAL A 226 -2.11 13.79 16.15
C VAL A 226 -2.35 14.85 15.08
N LYS A 227 -2.55 14.42 13.84
CA LYS A 227 -2.88 15.30 12.71
C LYS A 227 -4.06 14.73 11.94
N GLU A 228 -4.88 15.61 11.39
CA GLU A 228 -6.01 15.25 10.55
C GLU A 228 -5.78 15.77 9.14
N TYR A 229 -6.12 14.95 8.15
CA TYR A 229 -6.05 15.33 6.74
C TYR A 229 -7.37 14.98 6.05
N ASP A 230 -8.07 16.00 5.59
CA ASP A 230 -9.28 15.82 4.79
C ASP A 230 -8.93 15.29 3.40
N PHE A 231 -9.80 14.45 2.85
CA PHE A 231 -9.65 13.93 1.50
C PHE A 231 -10.98 13.85 0.77
N GLU A 232 -10.89 13.98 -0.55
CA GLU A 232 -11.87 13.52 -1.52
C GLU A 232 -11.12 12.68 -2.55
N ALA A 233 -11.37 11.37 -2.54
CA ALA A 233 -10.67 10.39 -3.35
C ALA A 233 -11.64 9.37 -3.91
#